data_AF-A0A6C0BUD8-F1
#
_entry.id   AF-A0A6C0BUD8-F1
#
_cell.length_a   1.000
_cell.length_b   1.000
_cell.length_c   1.000
_cell.angle_alpha   90.00
_cell.angle_beta   90.00
_cell.angle_gamma   90.00
#
_symmetry.space_group_name_H-M   'P 1'
#
loop_
_entity.id
_entity.type
_entity.pdbx_description
1 polymer ?
#
loop_
_entity_poly.entity_id
_entity_poly.type
_entity_poly.pdbx_seq_one_letter_code
_entity_poly.pdbx_strand_id
1 'polypeptide(L)'
;MARTLNELIEQAKQYNYIEPAKDRKYWENDDFFFKSITIVINDPDLLKATDIICGWFPPLKLLFKGTIKRYMIYCTSMNKCT
;
A
#
# COMPACT_ATOMS: atom_id res chain seq x y z
N MET A 1 -6.34 -20.60 3.19
CA MET A 1 -5.94 -19.86 4.41
C MET A 1 -5.92 -18.37 4.11
N ALA A 2 -6.35 -17.52 5.05
CA ALA A 2 -6.27 -16.07 4.87
C ALA A 2 -4.82 -15.60 5.07
N ARG A 3 -4.26 -14.85 4.12
CA ARG A 3 -2.90 -14.29 4.22
C ARG A 3 -2.78 -13.36 5.44
N THR A 4 -1.65 -13.44 6.12
CA THR A 4 -1.24 -12.52 7.18
C THR A 4 -0.93 -11.15 6.61
N LEU A 5 -0.87 -10.12 7.46
CA LEU A 5 -0.54 -8.77 7.00
C LEU A 5 0.90 -8.71 6.46
N ASN A 6 1.82 -9.38 7.15
CA ASN A 6 3.24 -9.42 6.75
C ASN A 6 3.43 -10.09 5.39
N GLU A 7 2.74 -11.21 5.13
CA GLU A 7 2.77 -11.85 3.80
C GLU A 7 2.26 -10.93 2.68
N LEU A 8 1.24 -10.12 2.97
CA LEU A 8 0.71 -9.16 2.00
C LEU A 8 1.69 -8.00 1.79
N ILE A 9 2.38 -7.54 2.83
CA ILE A 9 3.40 -6.49 2.75
C ILE A 9 4.60 -6.98 1.92
N GLU A 10 5.11 -8.18 2.21
CA GLU A 10 6.25 -8.74 1.47
C GLU A 10 5.93 -8.94 -0.02
N GLN A 11 4.70 -9.34 -0.35
CA GLN A 11 4.24 -9.37 -1.74
C GLN A 11 4.13 -7.97 -2.33
N ALA A 12 3.59 -7.01 -1.57
CA ALA A 12 3.40 -5.64 -2.05
C ALA A 12 4.74 -4.91 -2.31
N LYS A 13 5.81 -5.26 -1.60
CA LYS A 13 7.19 -4.74 -1.86
C LYS A 13 7.71 -5.10 -3.25
N GLN A 14 7.20 -6.15 -3.86
CA GLN A 14 7.55 -6.52 -5.24
C GLN A 14 6.97 -5.57 -6.28
N TYR A 15 6.10 -4.65 -5.86
CA TYR A 15 5.46 -3.68 -6.74
C TYR A 15 5.95 -2.28 -6.42
N ASN A 16 6.54 -1.62 -7.41
CA ASN A 16 6.93 -0.23 -7.31
C ASN A 16 5.95 0.66 -8.09
N TYR A 17 5.12 1.42 -7.37
CA TYR A 17 4.15 2.32 -8.00
C TYR A 17 4.85 3.40 -8.83
N ILE A 18 4.48 3.46 -10.11
CA ILE A 18 4.92 4.50 -11.05
C ILE A 18 3.96 5.68 -10.93
N GLU A 19 4.53 6.83 -10.59
CA GLU A 19 3.79 8.08 -10.51
C GLU A 19 3.22 8.48 -11.88
N PRO A 20 2.03 9.07 -11.92
CA PRO A 20 1.47 9.54 -13.17
C PRO A 20 2.29 10.73 -13.68
N ALA A 21 2.53 10.77 -15.00
CA ALA A 21 3.32 11.82 -15.64
C ALA A 21 2.66 13.23 -15.65
N LYS A 22 1.43 13.34 -15.13
CA LYS A 22 0.70 14.61 -15.01
C LYS A 22 1.17 15.38 -13.77
N ASP A 23 1.06 16.70 -13.83
CA ASP A 23 1.36 17.59 -12.69
C ASP A 23 0.55 17.19 -11.44
N ARG A 24 1.16 17.31 -10.26
CA ARG A 24 0.57 16.96 -8.96
C ARG A 24 -0.78 17.62 -8.72
N LYS A 25 -1.03 18.83 -9.23
CA LYS A 25 -2.34 19.49 -9.11
C LYS A 25 -3.49 18.74 -9.80
N TYR A 26 -3.18 17.83 -10.72
CA TYR A 26 -4.14 17.00 -11.46
C TYR A 26 -4.17 15.55 -10.97
N TRP A 27 -3.47 15.24 -9.88
CA TRP A 27 -3.51 13.91 -9.29
C TRP A 27 -4.89 13.64 -8.69
N GLU A 28 -5.36 12.43 -8.91
CA GLU A 28 -6.59 11.97 -8.28
C GLU A 28 -6.29 11.45 -6.87
N ASN A 29 -7.32 11.33 -6.04
CA ASN A 29 -7.15 10.84 -4.67
C ASN A 29 -6.44 9.47 -4.62
N ASP A 30 -6.75 8.59 -5.58
CA ASP A 30 -6.10 7.28 -5.70
C ASP A 30 -4.60 7.41 -6.02
N ASP A 31 -4.16 8.41 -6.81
CA ASP A 31 -2.75 8.63 -7.12
C ASP A 31 -1.95 9.00 -5.85
N PHE A 32 -2.48 9.94 -5.06
CA PHE A 32 -1.88 10.31 -3.76
C PHE A 32 -1.89 9.14 -2.78
N PHE A 33 -3.00 8.41 -2.73
CA PHE A 33 -3.18 7.29 -1.83
C PHE A 33 -2.20 6.17 -2.13
N PHE A 34 -2.13 5.69 -3.37
CA PHE A 34 -1.24 4.59 -3.72
C PHE A 34 0.23 4.98 -3.67
N LYS A 35 0.60 6.22 -4.02
CA LYS A 35 1.95 6.73 -3.78
C LYS A 35 2.34 6.66 -2.31
N SER A 36 1.44 7.08 -1.42
CA SER A 36 1.68 7.06 0.03
C SER A 36 1.79 5.64 0.56
N ILE A 37 0.96 4.72 0.05
CA ILE A 37 1.03 3.31 0.40
C ILE A 37 2.37 2.70 -0.03
N THR A 38 2.88 3.00 -1.23
CA THR A 38 4.23 2.57 -1.64
C THR A 38 5.32 3.02 -0.68
N ILE A 39 5.24 4.25 -0.15
CA ILE A 39 6.19 4.75 0.85
C ILE A 39 6.07 3.92 2.13
N VAL A 40 4.86 3.73 2.65
CA VAL A 40 4.61 2.95 3.87
C VAL A 40 5.10 1.51 3.76
N ILE A 41 4.95 0.86 2.60
CA ILE A 41 5.34 -0.54 2.39
C ILE A 41 6.87 -0.71 2.34
N ASN A 42 7.59 0.31 1.85
CA ASN A 42 9.03 0.24 1.64
C ASN A 42 9.85 0.83 2.80
N ASP A 43 9.22 1.60 3.69
CA ASP A 43 9.86 2.19 4.85
C ASP A 43 9.67 1.30 6.10
N PRO A 44 10.76 0.76 6.69
CA PRO A 44 10.67 -0.16 7.82
C PRO A 44 10.13 0.51 9.10
N ASP A 45 10.36 1.80 9.30
CA ASP A 45 9.89 2.53 10.48
C ASP A 45 8.37 2.78 10.38
N LEU A 46 7.88 3.13 9.19
CA LEU A 46 6.44 3.26 8.93
C LEU A 46 5.71 1.91 9.04
N LEU A 47 6.34 0.82 8.58
CA LEU A 47 5.79 -0.53 8.80
C LEU A 47 5.69 -0.86 10.29
N LYS A 48 6.71 -0.52 11.08
CA LYS A 48 6.70 -0.75 12.53
C LYS A 48 5.62 0.07 13.22
N ALA A 49 5.47 1.34 12.87
CA ALA A 49 4.40 2.20 13.38
C ALA A 49 3.01 1.63 13.00
N THR A 50 2.85 1.16 11.77
CA THR A 50 1.60 0.55 11.30
C THR A 50 1.24 -0.70 12.09
N ASP A 51 2.22 -1.56 12.39
CA ASP A 51 1.99 -2.77 13.20
C ASP A 51 1.55 -2.43 14.63
N ILE A 52 2.17 -1.41 15.25
CA ILE A 52 1.76 -0.91 16.57
C ILE A 52 0.31 -0.42 16.55
N ILE A 53 -0.05 0.43 15.58
CA ILE A 53 -1.41 0.97 15.47
C ILE A 53 -2.42 -0.16 15.20
N CYS A 54 -2.07 -1.11 14.34
CA CYS A 54 -2.90 -2.29 14.08
C CYS A 54 -3.06 -3.19 15.32
N GLY A 55 -2.10 -3.16 16.25
CA GLY A 55 -2.19 -3.81 17.55
C GLY A 55 -3.14 -3.09 18.51
N TRP A 56 -3.18 -1.76 18.49
CA TRP A 56 -4.10 -0.96 19.31
C TRP A 56 -5.54 -1.00 18.80
N PHE A 57 -5.74 -1.02 17.49
CA PHE A 57 -7.06 -1.06 16.87
C PHE A 57 -7.18 -2.20 15.85
N PRO A 58 -7.58 -3.41 16.27
CA PRO A 58 -7.69 -4.58 15.40
C PRO A 58 -8.55 -4.38 14.13
N PRO A 59 -9.63 -3.58 14.12
CA PRO A 59 -10.36 -3.28 12.90
C PRO A 59 -9.52 -2.55 11.85
N LEU A 60 -8.55 -1.72 12.27
CA LEU A 60 -7.64 -1.05 11.33
C LEU A 60 -6.78 -2.06 10.58
N LYS A 61 -6.39 -3.15 11.25
CA LYS A 61 -5.60 -4.23 10.61
C LYS A 61 -6.35 -4.83 9.43
N LEU A 62 -7.67 -4.97 9.52
CA LEU A 62 -8.49 -5.47 8.41
C LEU A 62 -8.57 -4.47 7.27
N LEU A 63 -8.77 -3.18 7.59
CA LEU A 63 -8.76 -2.11 6.61
C LEU A 63 -7.41 -2.03 5.88
N PHE A 64 -6.30 -2.08 6.63
CA PHE A 64 -4.96 -2.01 6.08
C PHE A 64 -4.66 -3.22 5.18
N LYS A 65 -5.04 -4.44 5.58
CA LYS A 65 -4.99 -5.62 4.69
C LYS A 65 -5.78 -5.41 3.39
N GLY A 66 -6.96 -4.78 3.47
CA GLY A 66 -7.76 -4.43 2.29
C GLY A 66 -7.04 -3.43 1.39
N THR A 67 -6.43 -2.40 1.98
CA THR A 67 -5.64 -1.38 1.30
C THR A 67 -4.47 -1.97 0.54
N ILE A 68 -3.66 -2.83 1.18
CA ILE A 68 -2.50 -3.48 0.54
C ILE A 68 -2.95 -4.36 -0.64
N LYS A 69 -4.08 -5.08 -0.51
CA LYS A 69 -4.65 -5.84 -1.63
C LYS A 69 -5.08 -4.94 -2.78
N ARG A 70 -5.77 -3.82 -2.48
CA ARG A 70 -6.19 -2.85 -3.49
C ARG A 70 -4.98 -2.22 -4.19
N TYR A 71 -3.92 -1.93 -3.45
CA TYR A 71 -2.65 -1.45 -3.99
C TYR A 71 -2.05 -2.43 -5.01
N MET A 72 -1.92 -3.72 -4.64
CA MET A 72 -1.41 -4.74 -5.55
C MET A 72 -2.28 -4.85 -6.82
N ILE A 73 -3.61 -4.88 -6.68
CA ILE A 73 -4.53 -4.92 -7.82
C ILE A 73 -4.36 -3.69 -8.72
N TYR A 74 -4.25 -2.50 -8.13
CA TYR A 74 -4.04 -1.26 -8.88
C TYR A 74 -2.73 -1.30 -9.67
N CYS A 75 -1.65 -1.76 -9.03
CA CYS A 75 -0.36 -1.97 -9.65
C CYS A 75 -0.41 -2.92 -10.85
N THR A 76 -0.99 -4.11 -10.66
CA THR A 76 -1.05 -5.17 -11.67
C THR A 76 -2.01 -4.83 -12.82
N SER A 77 -3.17 -4.23 -12.52
CA SER A 77 -4.21 -3.95 -13.51
C SER A 77 -3.85 -2.79 -14.45
N MET A 78 -3.06 -1.81 -13.98
CA MET A 78 -2.73 -0.62 -14.75
C MET A 78 -1.34 -0.65 -15.43
N ASN A 79 -0.59 -1.76 -15.36
CA ASN A 79 0.82 -1.81 -15.77
C ASN A 79 1.64 -0.65 -15.18
N LYS A 80 1.25 -0.16 -14.00
CA LYS A 80 1.87 0.99 -13.34
C LYS A 80 2.98 0.57 -12.40
N CYS A 81 3.44 -0.68 -12.47
CA CYS A 81 4.50 -1.21 -11.61
C CYS A 81 5.48 -2.03 -12.47
N THR A 82 6.79 -1.76 -12.32
CA THR A 82 7.89 -2.49 -12.97
C THR A 82 8.74 -3.16 -11.88
#